data_AF-A0A531KBV9-F1
#
_entry.id   AF-A0A531KBV9-F1
#
_cell.length_a   1.000
_cell.length_b   1.000
_cell.length_c   1.000
_cell.angle_alpha   90.00
_cell.angle_beta   90.00
_cell.angle_gamma   90.00
#
_symmetry.space_group_name_H-M   'P 1'
#
loop_
_entity.id
_entity.type
_entity.pdbx_description
1 polymer ?
#
loop_
_entity_poly.entity_id
_entity_poly.type
_entity_poly.pdbx_seq_one_letter_code
_entity_poly.pdbx_strand_id
1 'polypeptide(L)'
;DGIGAVYISYYPDLAVPGAAEAVGAFSRLAVERGVNRLVLLSGRGETEAQRAEEMLKASGADWTILRCAWFSQNFSESFLLDSLLAGEVALPVGTVGEPFVDADDIADAAVTALTRQGHIGQLYELTGPRLLSFADAVAEIGKA
;
A
#
# COMPACT_ATOMS: atom_id res chain seq x y z
N ASP A 1 -18.27 -6.74 22.55
CA ASP A 1 -18.62 -6.52 21.12
C ASP A 1 -18.23 -5.12 20.71
N GLY A 2 -17.33 -5.01 19.74
CA GLY A 2 -16.76 -3.75 19.25
C GLY A 2 -15.65 -4.00 18.24
N ILE A 3 -15.24 -2.95 17.53
CA ILE A 3 -14.10 -3.01 16.59
C ILE A 3 -12.81 -3.02 17.40
N GLY A 4 -11.97 -4.05 17.23
CA GLY A 4 -10.69 -4.17 17.95
C GLY A 4 -9.46 -3.72 17.16
N ALA A 5 -9.58 -3.64 15.83
CA ALA A 5 -8.51 -3.23 14.92
C ALA A 5 -9.09 -2.71 13.60
N VAL A 6 -8.35 -1.86 12.89
CA VAL A 6 -8.75 -1.31 11.59
C VAL A 6 -7.61 -1.42 10.57
N TYR A 7 -7.96 -1.80 9.36
CA TYR A 7 -7.13 -1.63 8.17
C TYR A 7 -7.53 -0.35 7.44
N ILE A 8 -6.55 0.54 7.24
CA ILE A 8 -6.75 1.82 6.57
C ILE A 8 -6.18 1.70 5.15
N SER A 9 -7.09 1.73 4.18
CA SER A 9 -6.79 1.92 2.76
C SER A 9 -7.52 3.17 2.29
N TYR A 10 -6.78 4.15 1.77
CA TYR A 10 -7.32 5.47 1.43
C TYR A 10 -7.63 5.57 -0.06
N TYR A 11 -8.80 6.11 -0.39
CA TYR A 11 -9.24 6.36 -1.76
C TYR A 11 -9.40 7.87 -1.98
N PRO A 12 -8.98 8.44 -3.13
CA PRO A 12 -8.51 7.74 -4.33
C PRO A 12 -7.05 7.25 -4.29
N ASP A 13 -6.17 7.94 -3.56
CA ASP A 13 -4.75 7.58 -3.40
C ASP A 13 -4.19 8.33 -2.18
N LEU A 14 -3.22 7.76 -1.44
CA LEU A 14 -2.55 8.46 -0.34
C LEU A 14 -1.64 9.59 -0.81
N ALA A 15 -1.25 9.59 -2.08
CA ALA A 15 -0.45 10.63 -2.70
C ALA A 15 -1.24 11.94 -2.92
N VAL A 16 -2.58 11.95 -2.76
CA VAL A 16 -3.38 13.16 -3.00
C VAL A 16 -3.34 14.14 -1.83
N PRO A 17 -3.37 15.46 -2.11
CA PRO A 17 -3.45 16.48 -1.06
C PRO A 17 -4.65 16.25 -0.12
N GLY A 18 -4.39 16.32 1.20
CA GLY A 18 -5.42 16.12 2.22
C GLY A 18 -5.54 14.67 2.74
N ALA A 19 -4.92 13.70 2.06
CA ALA A 19 -4.95 12.30 2.48
C ALA A 19 -4.31 12.10 3.86
N ALA A 20 -3.14 12.72 4.08
CA ALA A 20 -2.44 12.65 5.35
C ALA A 20 -3.29 13.20 6.52
N GLU A 21 -3.94 14.35 6.33
CA GLU A 21 -4.82 14.95 7.30
C GLU A 21 -6.01 14.05 7.65
N ALA A 22 -6.62 13.44 6.63
CA ALA A 22 -7.72 12.51 6.80
C ALA A 22 -7.30 11.26 7.57
N VAL A 23 -6.17 10.63 7.21
CA VAL A 23 -5.61 9.47 7.91
C VAL A 23 -5.30 9.81 9.37
N GLY A 24 -4.65 10.94 9.63
CA GLY A 24 -4.32 11.36 10.99
C GLY A 24 -5.55 11.70 11.83
N ALA A 25 -6.55 12.37 11.24
CA ALA A 25 -7.81 12.68 11.92
C ALA A 25 -8.60 11.40 12.26
N PHE A 26 -8.69 10.47 11.31
CA PHE A 26 -9.30 9.17 11.53
C PHE A 26 -8.56 8.37 12.61
N SER A 27 -7.24 8.35 12.57
CA SER A 27 -6.42 7.59 13.53
C SER A 27 -6.61 8.08 14.97
N ARG A 28 -6.62 9.40 15.18
CA ARG A 28 -6.91 9.98 16.50
C ARG A 28 -8.31 9.64 16.98
N LEU A 29 -9.31 9.77 16.10
CA LEU A 29 -10.69 9.43 16.43
C LEU A 29 -10.84 7.95 16.79
N ALA A 30 -10.15 7.05 16.08
CA ALA A 30 -10.18 5.61 16.36
C ALA A 30 -9.64 5.32 17.78
N VAL A 31 -8.49 5.90 18.14
CA VAL A 31 -7.89 5.77 19.48
C VAL A 31 -8.80 6.35 20.56
N GLU A 32 -9.41 7.53 20.34
CA GLU A 32 -10.40 8.13 21.25
C GLU A 32 -11.64 7.25 21.49
N ARG A 33 -11.97 6.38 20.52
CA ARG A 33 -13.06 5.40 20.61
C ARG A 33 -12.60 4.03 21.12
N GLY A 34 -11.34 3.88 21.53
CA GLY A 34 -10.78 2.65 22.08
C GLY A 34 -10.30 1.65 21.03
N VAL A 35 -10.21 2.04 19.75
CA VAL A 35 -9.69 1.22 18.66
C VAL A 35 -8.21 1.55 18.46
N ASN A 36 -7.35 0.82 19.16
CA ASN A 36 -5.93 1.17 19.23
C ASN A 36 -5.08 0.53 18.11
N ARG A 37 -5.47 -0.63 17.57
CA ARG A 37 -4.68 -1.31 16.52
C ARG A 37 -5.04 -0.81 15.13
N LEU A 38 -4.12 -0.12 14.47
CA LEU A 38 -4.31 0.44 13.14
C LEU A 38 -3.23 -0.04 12.18
N VAL A 39 -3.62 -0.62 11.05
CA VAL A 39 -2.72 -1.05 9.97
C VAL A 39 -2.96 -0.17 8.76
N LEU A 40 -1.95 0.54 8.29
CA LEU A 40 -2.04 1.43 7.12
C LEU A 40 -1.39 0.79 5.91
N LEU A 41 -2.12 0.72 4.79
CA LEU A 41 -1.55 0.53 3.47
C LEU A 41 -0.93 1.86 3.01
N SER A 42 0.37 1.90 2.76
CA SER A 42 1.12 3.08 2.33
C SER A 42 1.85 2.85 1.01
N GLY A 43 2.24 3.93 0.32
CA GLY A 43 2.99 3.90 -0.93
C GLY A 43 4.48 4.21 -0.76
N ARG A 44 5.34 3.47 -1.47
CA ARG A 44 6.79 3.70 -1.44
C ARG A 44 7.19 4.90 -2.31
N GLY A 45 8.00 5.80 -1.75
CA GLY A 45 8.55 6.94 -2.51
C GLY A 45 7.59 8.11 -2.69
N GLU A 46 6.42 8.05 -2.05
CA GLU A 46 5.39 9.10 -2.12
C GLU A 46 5.49 10.01 -0.88
N THR A 47 5.68 11.31 -1.09
CA THR A 47 5.83 12.28 0.00
C THR A 47 4.57 12.39 0.86
N GLU A 48 3.39 12.44 0.25
CA GLU A 48 2.13 12.54 1.01
C GLU A 48 1.79 11.23 1.74
N ALA A 49 2.12 10.07 1.18
CA ALA A 49 1.97 8.80 1.89
C ALA A 49 2.87 8.75 3.13
N GLN A 50 4.14 9.16 3.03
CA GLN A 50 5.04 9.28 4.18
C GLN A 50 4.53 10.28 5.21
N ARG A 51 3.90 11.38 4.78
CA ARG A 51 3.25 12.31 5.70
C ARG A 51 2.08 11.67 6.44
N ALA A 52 1.27 10.86 5.76
CA ALA A 52 0.20 10.07 6.39
C ALA A 52 0.74 9.06 7.40
N GLU A 53 1.84 8.38 7.08
CA GLU A 53 2.55 7.48 8.00
C GLU A 53 2.98 8.21 9.27
N GLU A 54 3.58 9.39 9.17
CA GLU A 54 3.99 10.17 10.35
C GLU A 54 2.79 10.61 11.18
N MET A 55 1.68 11.00 10.55
CA MET A 55 0.45 11.37 11.26
C MET A 55 -0.20 10.18 11.97
N LEU A 56 -0.12 8.98 11.38
CA LEU A 56 -0.52 7.73 12.05
C LEU A 56 0.38 7.43 13.25
N LYS A 57 1.71 7.50 13.09
CA LYS A 57 2.68 7.27 14.18
C LYS A 57 2.44 8.20 15.36
N ALA A 58 2.09 9.46 15.09
CA ALA A 58 1.80 10.48 16.10
C ALA A 58 0.40 10.36 16.75
N SER A 59 -0.46 9.44 16.30
CA SER A 59 -1.85 9.33 16.77
C SER A 59 -2.02 8.68 18.14
N GLY A 60 -1.00 7.99 18.64
CA GLY A 60 -1.07 7.16 19.86
C GLY A 60 -1.60 5.74 19.62
N ALA A 61 -1.84 5.35 18.36
CA ALA A 61 -2.24 4.00 18.00
C ALA A 61 -1.10 2.96 18.15
N ASP A 62 -1.48 1.72 18.37
CA ASP A 62 -0.67 0.52 18.13
C ASP A 62 -0.57 0.29 16.62
N TRP A 63 0.28 1.09 15.96
CA TRP A 63 0.33 1.17 14.50
C TRP A 63 1.19 0.08 13.85
N THR A 64 0.81 -0.31 12.63
CA THR A 64 1.66 -1.03 11.68
C THR A 64 1.52 -0.37 10.30
N ILE A 65 2.61 -0.24 9.55
CA ILE A 65 2.60 0.32 8.20
C ILE A 65 3.05 -0.75 7.20
N LEU A 66 2.25 -0.95 6.16
CA LEU A 66 2.56 -1.79 5.01
C LEU A 66 2.86 -0.87 3.82
N ARG A 67 4.14 -0.53 3.64
CA ARG A 67 4.60 0.37 2.58
C ARG A 67 4.89 -0.45 1.33
N CYS A 68 4.04 -0.32 0.32
CA CYS A 68 4.07 -1.20 -0.83
C CYS A 68 4.76 -0.56 -2.04
N ALA A 69 5.39 -1.44 -2.84
CA ALA A 69 5.78 -1.18 -4.22
C ALA A 69 4.56 -1.15 -5.16
N TRP A 70 4.80 -1.10 -6.48
CA TRP A 70 3.72 -1.21 -7.48
C TRP A 70 2.99 -2.54 -7.40
N PHE A 71 1.67 -2.55 -7.64
CA PHE A 71 0.88 -3.78 -7.59
C PHE A 71 0.89 -4.50 -8.93
N SER A 72 1.01 -5.83 -8.91
CA SER A 72 0.85 -6.67 -10.11
C SER A 72 -0.54 -6.46 -10.75
N GLN A 73 -1.57 -6.26 -9.92
CA GLN A 73 -2.94 -6.02 -10.34
C GLN A 73 -3.13 -4.68 -11.08
N ASN A 74 -2.13 -3.79 -11.10
CA ASN A 74 -2.19 -2.59 -11.93
C ASN A 74 -2.32 -2.94 -13.43
N PHE A 75 -1.79 -4.09 -13.85
CA PHE A 75 -1.85 -4.61 -15.23
C PHE A 75 -3.15 -5.33 -15.58
N SER A 76 -3.89 -5.85 -14.59
CA SER A 76 -5.07 -6.69 -14.82
C SER A 76 -6.40 -6.05 -14.41
N GLU A 77 -6.38 -5.09 -13.49
CA GLU A 77 -7.59 -4.57 -12.83
C GLU A 77 -7.63 -3.03 -12.76
N SER A 78 -6.57 -2.37 -13.20
CA SER A 78 -6.40 -0.92 -12.99
C SER A 78 -5.92 -0.21 -14.27
N PHE A 79 -5.37 0.99 -14.08
CA PHE A 79 -5.08 1.97 -15.12
C PHE A 79 -4.10 1.51 -16.24
N LEU A 80 -3.38 0.39 -16.09
CA LEU A 80 -2.51 -0.12 -17.17
C LEU A 80 -3.24 -1.12 -18.10
N LEU A 81 -4.39 -1.65 -17.70
CA LEU A 81 -5.08 -2.71 -18.43
C LEU A 81 -5.43 -2.30 -19.86
N ASP A 82 -6.05 -1.13 -20.05
CA ASP A 82 -6.48 -0.68 -21.38
C ASP A 82 -5.29 -0.51 -22.33
N SER A 83 -4.18 0.06 -21.84
CA SER A 83 -2.94 0.20 -22.59
C SER A 83 -2.33 -1.16 -22.94
N LEU A 84 -2.30 -2.09 -21.99
CA LEU A 84 -1.81 -3.44 -22.20
C LEU A 84 -2.64 -4.18 -23.27
N LEU A 85 -3.97 -4.08 -23.21
CA LEU A 85 -4.88 -4.66 -24.22
C LEU A 85 -4.76 -3.98 -25.58
N ALA A 86 -4.42 -2.68 -25.62
CA ALA A 86 -4.11 -1.96 -26.85
C ALA A 86 -2.75 -2.35 -27.45
N GLY A 87 -1.94 -3.16 -26.75
CA GLY A 87 -0.66 -3.67 -27.21
C GLY A 87 0.55 -2.78 -26.90
N GLU A 88 0.36 -1.70 -26.13
CA GLU A 88 1.44 -0.77 -25.79
C GLU A 88 1.24 -0.15 -24.40
N VAL A 89 2.26 -0.28 -23.54
CA VAL A 89 2.34 0.41 -22.25
C VAL A 89 3.43 1.48 -22.32
N ALA A 90 3.02 2.74 -22.43
CA ALA A 90 3.92 3.88 -22.53
C ALA A 90 4.03 4.62 -21.18
N LEU A 91 5.17 4.46 -20.50
CA LEU A 91 5.46 5.10 -19.21
C LEU A 91 6.84 5.79 -19.27
N PRO A 92 7.06 6.92 -18.57
CA PRO A 92 8.35 7.61 -18.52
C PRO A 92 9.33 6.89 -17.57
N VAL A 93 9.43 5.57 -17.71
CA VAL A 93 10.24 4.68 -16.89
C VAL A 93 11.32 4.07 -17.78
N GLY A 94 12.59 4.19 -17.36
CA GLY A 94 13.71 3.58 -18.08
C GLY A 94 13.78 2.07 -17.82
N THR A 95 14.99 1.53 -17.83
CA THR A 95 15.26 0.14 -17.43
C THR A 95 15.33 -0.05 -15.91
N VAL A 96 14.64 0.81 -15.16
CA VAL A 96 14.62 0.75 -13.69
C VAL A 96 13.77 -0.44 -13.29
N GLY A 97 14.34 -1.26 -12.41
CA GLY A 97 13.64 -2.40 -11.85
C GLY A 97 12.66 -1.96 -10.77
N GLU A 98 11.45 -2.48 -10.83
CA GLU A 98 10.38 -2.30 -9.85
C GLU A 98 10.01 -3.68 -9.26
N PRO A 99 9.98 -3.82 -7.93
CA PRO A 99 9.66 -5.09 -7.29
C PRO A 99 8.15 -5.22 -7.07
N PHE A 100 7.42 -5.40 -8.18
CA PHE A 100 5.96 -5.52 -8.19
C PHE A 100 5.46 -6.52 -7.15
N VAL A 101 4.55 -6.10 -6.29
CA VAL A 101 3.97 -6.91 -5.20
C VAL A 101 2.56 -7.36 -5.58
N ASP A 102 2.18 -8.57 -5.18
CA ASP A 102 0.82 -9.07 -5.39
C ASP A 102 -0.15 -8.51 -4.34
N ALA A 103 -1.35 -8.10 -4.75
CA ALA A 103 -2.40 -7.64 -3.83
C ALA A 103 -2.81 -8.72 -2.82
N ASP A 104 -2.79 -10.00 -3.17
CA ASP A 104 -3.07 -11.09 -2.24
C ASP A 104 -1.99 -11.20 -1.16
N ASP A 105 -0.72 -10.99 -1.52
CA ASP A 105 0.39 -10.95 -0.54
C ASP A 105 0.25 -9.75 0.42
N ILE A 106 -0.22 -8.60 -0.09
CA ILE A 106 -0.54 -7.44 0.76
C ILE A 106 -1.68 -7.77 1.73
N ALA A 107 -2.72 -8.46 1.25
CA ALA A 107 -3.85 -8.87 2.09
C ALA A 107 -3.41 -9.82 3.20
N ASP A 108 -2.57 -10.81 2.90
CA ASP A 108 -2.00 -11.74 3.88
C ASP A 108 -1.15 -11.03 4.94
N ALA A 109 -0.35 -10.04 4.52
CA ALA A 109 0.41 -9.19 5.43
C ALA A 109 -0.50 -8.34 6.33
N ALA A 110 -1.56 -7.76 5.78
CA ALA A 110 -2.55 -6.98 6.52
C ALA A 110 -3.29 -7.83 7.55
N VAL A 111 -3.78 -9.01 7.16
CA VAL A 111 -4.44 -9.96 8.08
C VAL A 111 -3.48 -10.36 9.20
N THR A 112 -2.22 -10.65 8.87
CA THR A 112 -1.19 -11.00 9.85
C THR A 112 -0.96 -9.86 10.85
N ALA A 113 -0.76 -8.63 10.37
CA ALA A 113 -0.56 -7.46 11.21
C ALA A 113 -1.78 -7.17 12.11
N LEU A 114 -2.99 -7.35 11.60
CA LEU A 114 -4.23 -7.13 12.35
C LEU A 114 -4.44 -8.17 13.45
N THR A 115 -4.11 -9.44 13.20
CA THR A 115 -4.55 -10.56 14.04
C THR A 115 -3.46 -11.15 14.94
N ARG A 116 -2.18 -10.96 14.61
CA ARG A 116 -1.05 -11.51 15.38
C ARG A 116 -0.39 -10.46 16.27
N GLN A 117 0.45 -10.93 17.20
CA GLN A 117 1.28 -10.07 18.06
C GLN A 117 2.66 -9.85 17.41
N GLY A 118 3.36 -8.80 17.83
CA GLY A 118 4.74 -8.50 17.37
C GLY A 118 4.84 -7.53 16.19
N HIS A 119 3.73 -6.97 15.72
CA HIS A 119 3.70 -6.03 14.58
C HIS A 119 3.53 -4.56 14.97
N ILE A 120 3.37 -4.28 16.27
CA ILE A 120 3.20 -2.91 16.78
C ILE A 120 4.50 -2.13 16.58
N GLY A 121 4.38 -0.92 16.05
CA GLY A 121 5.50 -0.03 15.78
C GLY A 121 6.37 -0.46 14.59
N GLN A 122 5.86 -1.36 13.74
CA GLN A 122 6.61 -1.89 12.59
C GLN A 122 6.19 -1.23 11.28
N LEU A 123 7.20 -0.92 10.46
CA LEU A 123 7.04 -0.55 9.07
C LEU A 123 7.64 -1.65 8.21
N TYR A 124 6.81 -2.27 7.37
CA TYR A 124 7.23 -3.30 6.43
C TYR A 124 7.24 -2.72 5.02
N GLU A 125 8.37 -2.82 4.33
CA GLU A 125 8.43 -2.58 2.89
C GLU A 125 8.02 -3.86 2.16
N LEU A 126 6.85 -3.84 1.51
CA LEU A 126 6.30 -4.99 0.82
C LEU A 126 6.66 -4.95 -0.67
N THR A 127 7.28 -6.02 -1.12
CA THR A 127 7.84 -6.19 -2.45
C THR A 127 7.53 -7.58 -2.97
N GLY A 128 7.43 -7.74 -4.29
CA GLY A 128 7.54 -9.07 -4.88
C GLY A 128 8.96 -9.64 -4.82
N PRO A 129 9.12 -10.94 -5.14
CA PRO A 129 10.39 -11.64 -5.04
C PRO A 129 11.38 -11.30 -6.17
N ARG A 130 10.93 -10.63 -7.23
CA ARG A 130 11.73 -10.30 -8.41
C ARG A 130 11.72 -8.81 -8.66
N LEU A 131 12.87 -8.29 -9.07
CA LEU A 131 13.02 -6.94 -9.57
C LEU A 131 12.86 -6.98 -11.10
N LEU A 132 11.84 -6.34 -11.65
CA LEU A 132 11.53 -6.37 -13.09
C LEU A 132 11.44 -4.94 -13.63
N SER A 133 12.02 -4.67 -14.79
CA SER A 133 11.62 -3.45 -15.51
C SER A 133 10.17 -3.58 -15.99
N PHE A 134 9.52 -2.46 -16.33
CA PHE A 134 8.19 -2.52 -16.96
C PHE A 134 8.20 -3.32 -18.27
N ALA A 135 9.29 -3.24 -19.04
CA ALA A 135 9.47 -4.04 -20.24
C ALA A 135 9.52 -5.55 -19.92
N ASP A 136 10.24 -5.94 -18.86
CA ASP A 136 10.28 -7.34 -18.42
C ASP A 136 8.90 -7.81 -17.95
N ALA A 137 8.20 -7.01 -17.14
CA ALA A 137 6.86 -7.35 -16.64
C ALA A 137 5.85 -7.57 -17.77
N VAL A 138 5.79 -6.66 -18.75
CA VAL A 138 4.92 -6.79 -19.93
C VAL A 138 5.32 -8.00 -20.77
N ALA A 139 6.62 -8.27 -20.93
CA ALA A 139 7.09 -9.45 -21.65
C ALA A 139 6.72 -10.77 -20.96
N GLU A 140 6.68 -10.83 -19.63
CA GLU A 140 6.20 -12.01 -18.91
C GLU A 140 4.69 -12.22 -19.12
N ILE A 141 3.90 -11.15 -19.09
CA ILE A 141 2.46 -11.22 -19.35
C ILE A 141 2.20 -11.72 -20.79
N GLY A 142 2.94 -11.23 -21.79
CA GLY A 142 2.76 -11.64 -23.18
C GLY A 142 3.17 -13.09 -23.50
N LYS A 143 3.84 -13.79 -22.58
CA LYS A 143 4.19 -15.22 -22.70
C LYS A 143 3.15 -16.15 -22.08
N ALA A 144 2.31 -15.65 -21.18
CA ALA A 144 1.29 -16.41 -20.46
C ALA A 144 0.12 -16.76 -21.39
#